data_AF-A0A950T5U3-F1
#
_entry.id   AF-A0A950T5U3-F1
#
_cell.length_a   1.000
_cell.length_b   1.000
_cell.length_c   1.000
_cell.angle_alpha   90.00
_cell.angle_beta   90.00
_cell.angle_gamma   90.00
#
_symmetry.space_group_name_H-M   'P 1'
#
loop_
_entity.id
_entity.type
_entity.pdbx_description
1 polymer ?
#
loop_
_entity_poly.entity_id
_entity_poly.type
_entity_poly.pdbx_seq_one_letter_code
_entity_poly.pdbx_strand_id
1 'polypeptide(L)'
;EMARAEHLTLATDRLVYFAHWITPELMPKRYDTHFFIAPAPEEQEAIYDRLETTEGVWIQPGAALQGFKQKQFPIAFPTYHQLRDLAAFHSIQEALDAARMRYIPTHRPIMTLKDGKRHLQLPDDDSPDGLWIV
;
A
#
# COMPACT_ATOMS: atom_id res chain seq x y z
N GLU A 1 19.79 11.71 10.15
CA GLU A 1 20.16 11.98 11.56
C GLU A 1 20.37 10.71 12.38
N MET A 2 19.34 9.96 12.81
CA MET A 2 19.50 8.80 13.72
C MET A 2 20.53 7.75 13.24
N ALA A 3 20.39 7.21 12.02
CA ALA A 3 21.32 6.21 11.49
C ALA A 3 22.78 6.70 11.48
N ARG A 4 23.01 8.01 11.25
CA ARG A 4 24.36 8.58 11.29
C ARG A 4 24.88 8.67 12.72
N ALA A 5 24.07 9.12 13.67
CA ALA A 5 24.45 9.24 15.07
C ALA A 5 24.80 7.88 15.71
N GLU A 6 24.07 6.84 15.31
CA GLU A 6 24.24 5.46 15.81
C GLU A 6 25.20 4.62 14.94
N HIS A 7 25.88 5.23 13.97
CA HIS A 7 26.79 4.54 13.03
C HIS A 7 26.17 3.33 12.29
N LEU A 8 24.88 3.42 11.98
CA LEU A 8 24.11 2.40 11.27
C LEU A 8 24.10 2.66 9.76
N THR A 9 24.09 1.58 8.98
CA THR A 9 23.88 1.62 7.52
C THR A 9 22.46 1.18 7.21
N LEU A 10 21.78 1.92 6.33
CA LEU A 10 20.44 1.56 5.88
C LEU A 10 20.50 0.34 4.95
N ALA A 11 19.75 -0.72 5.28
CA ALA A 11 19.65 -1.95 4.49
C ALA A 11 18.75 -1.76 3.24
N THR A 12 19.09 -0.78 2.40
CA THR A 12 18.33 -0.43 1.19
C THR A 12 18.39 -1.52 0.11
N ASP A 13 19.40 -2.38 0.17
CA ASP A 13 19.56 -3.58 -0.65
C ASP A 13 18.46 -4.62 -0.42
N ARG A 14 17.77 -4.56 0.73
CA ARG A 14 16.65 -5.45 1.07
C ARG A 14 15.29 -4.94 0.56
N LEU A 15 15.21 -3.70 0.08
CA LEU A 15 13.98 -3.13 -0.45
C LEU A 15 13.76 -3.60 -1.88
N VAL A 16 12.57 -4.16 -2.14
CA VAL A 16 12.13 -4.49 -3.49
C VAL A 16 11.06 -3.50 -3.93
N TYR A 17 11.28 -2.86 -5.07
CA TYR A 17 10.32 -1.90 -5.62
C TYR A 17 9.03 -2.61 -6.01
N PHE A 18 7.90 -2.13 -5.51
CA PHE A 18 6.64 -2.88 -5.57
C PHE A 18 5.55 -2.15 -6.34
N ALA A 19 5.39 -0.84 -6.15
CA ALA A 19 4.35 -0.10 -6.84
C ALA A 19 4.66 1.39 -6.98
N HIS A 20 4.02 2.05 -7.93
CA HIS A 20 4.13 3.48 -8.15
C HIS A 20 2.74 4.09 -8.30
N TRP A 21 2.40 5.06 -7.45
CA TRP A 21 1.08 5.67 -7.45
C TRP A 21 1.19 7.18 -7.40
N ILE A 22 0.46 7.85 -8.30
CA ILE A 22 0.34 9.30 -8.29
C ILE A 22 -1.11 9.67 -8.00
N THR A 23 -1.31 10.52 -6.99
CA THR A 23 -2.64 10.99 -6.59
C THR A 23 -3.33 11.73 -7.76
N PRO A 24 -4.65 11.52 -7.99
CA PRO A 24 -5.39 12.20 -9.03
C PRO A 24 -5.23 13.73 -9.00
N GLU A 25 -5.32 14.36 -10.16
CA GLU A 25 -5.16 15.82 -10.30
C GLU A 25 -6.23 16.62 -9.56
N LEU A 26 -7.43 16.08 -9.45
CA LEU A 26 -8.56 16.73 -8.77
C LEU A 26 -8.51 16.64 -7.24
N MET A 27 -7.48 16.00 -6.67
CA MET A 27 -7.29 15.99 -5.22
C MET A 27 -6.46 17.20 -4.77
N PRO A 28 -6.86 17.89 -3.68
CA PRO A 28 -6.21 19.13 -3.25
C PRO A 28 -4.77 18.92 -2.74
N LYS A 29 -4.48 17.73 -2.23
CA LYS A 29 -3.13 17.28 -1.88
C LYS A 29 -2.76 16.13 -2.80
N ARG A 30 -1.57 16.20 -3.37
CA ARG A 30 -1.07 15.21 -4.32
C ARG A 30 0.29 14.70 -3.91
N TYR A 31 0.48 13.41 -4.13
CA TYR A 31 1.71 12.70 -3.83
C TYR A 31 2.13 11.88 -5.05
N ASP A 32 3.43 11.78 -5.23
CA ASP A 32 4.09 10.84 -6.12
C ASP A 32 4.75 9.78 -5.23
N THR A 33 4.07 8.66 -5.05
CA THR A 33 4.40 7.69 -4.00
C THR A 33 4.97 6.41 -4.60
N HIS A 34 6.19 6.10 -4.20
CA HIS A 34 6.89 4.86 -4.51
C HIS A 34 6.75 3.90 -3.33
N PHE A 35 6.27 2.68 -3.59
CA PHE A 35 6.10 1.64 -2.60
C PHE A 35 7.15 0.57 -2.74
N PHE A 36 7.60 0.06 -1.60
CA PHE A 36 8.60 -1.00 -1.50
C PHE A 36 8.10 -2.07 -0.53
N ILE A 37 8.54 -3.30 -0.74
CA ILE A 37 8.34 -4.41 0.20
C ILE A 37 9.69 -4.95 0.66
N ALA A 38 9.73 -5.46 1.88
CA ALA A 38 10.89 -6.13 2.46
C ALA A 38 10.44 -7.13 3.52
N PRO A 39 11.21 -8.21 3.75
CA PRO A 39 10.97 -9.10 4.87
C PRO A 39 11.26 -8.36 6.18
N ALA A 40 10.27 -8.31 7.07
CA ALA A 40 10.47 -7.82 8.44
C ALA A 40 11.49 -8.72 9.17
N PRO A 41 12.35 -8.16 10.05
CA PRO A 41 13.16 -8.97 10.95
C PRO A 41 12.30 -9.93 11.77
N GLU A 42 12.84 -11.10 12.09
CA GLU A 42 12.23 -12.01 13.04
C GLU A 42 12.00 -11.28 14.37
N GLU A 43 10.91 -11.63 15.07
CA GLU A 43 10.55 -11.07 16.39
C GLU A 43 10.23 -9.56 16.41
N GLN A 44 10.16 -8.90 15.25
CA GLN A 44 9.76 -7.49 15.19
C GLN A 44 8.31 -7.31 15.67
N GLU A 45 8.12 -6.57 16.75
CA GLU A 45 6.80 -6.15 17.21
C GLU A 45 6.30 -4.91 16.45
N ALA A 46 4.97 -4.84 16.24
CA ALA A 46 4.32 -3.70 15.62
C ALA A 46 4.14 -2.56 16.64
N ILE A 47 5.24 -1.85 16.94
CA ILE A 47 5.25 -0.70 17.86
C ILE A 47 5.13 0.59 17.06
N TYR A 48 4.35 1.53 17.57
CA TYR A 48 4.09 2.83 16.96
C TYR A 48 4.19 3.94 18.01
N ASP A 49 4.38 5.19 17.57
CA ASP A 49 4.73 6.33 18.43
C ASP A 49 3.62 6.80 19.37
N ARG A 50 2.37 6.39 19.12
CA ARG A 50 1.15 6.84 19.82
C ARG A 50 0.86 8.33 19.72
N LEU A 51 1.57 9.05 18.85
CA LEU A 51 1.40 10.48 18.62
C LEU A 51 0.59 10.72 17.35
N GLU A 52 1.06 10.18 16.22
CA GLU A 52 0.35 10.24 14.95
C GLU A 52 -0.50 8.98 14.72
N THR A 53 0.02 7.83 15.15
CA THR A 53 -0.62 6.53 14.95
C THR A 53 -1.33 6.08 16.21
N THR A 54 -2.58 5.62 16.13
CA THR A 54 -3.33 5.14 17.30
C THR A 54 -3.23 3.63 17.51
N GLU A 55 -2.99 2.86 16.44
CA GLU A 55 -2.97 1.39 16.44
C GLU A 55 -1.97 0.86 15.40
N GLY A 56 -1.40 -0.32 15.67
CA GLY A 56 -0.46 -1.01 14.78
C GLY A 56 -0.54 -2.51 14.99
N VAL A 57 -0.57 -3.28 13.90
CA VAL A 57 -0.73 -4.75 13.94
C VAL A 57 -0.01 -5.41 12.77
N TRP A 58 0.52 -6.61 13.00
CA TRP A 58 0.91 -7.53 11.93
C TRP A 58 -0.30 -8.36 11.51
N ILE A 59 -0.74 -8.20 10.27
CA ILE A 59 -1.93 -8.87 9.73
C ILE A 59 -1.65 -9.42 8.34
N GLN A 60 -2.23 -10.59 8.04
CA GLN A 60 -2.17 -11.16 6.70
C GLN A 60 -2.95 -10.30 5.70
N PRO A 61 -2.45 -10.07 4.46
CA PRO A 61 -3.11 -9.19 3.50
C PRO A 61 -4.58 -9.54 3.24
N GLY A 62 -4.89 -10.83 3.08
CA GLY A 62 -6.27 -11.30 2.89
C GLY A 62 -7.18 -10.99 4.09
N ALA A 63 -6.68 -11.12 5.31
CA ALA A 63 -7.42 -10.78 6.52
C ALA A 63 -7.67 -9.27 6.64
N ALA A 64 -6.69 -8.44 6.25
CA ALA A 64 -6.86 -6.99 6.21
C ALA A 64 -7.95 -6.56 5.22
N LEU A 65 -7.98 -7.16 4.02
CA LEU A 65 -9.02 -6.93 3.03
C LEU A 65 -10.40 -7.36 3.54
N GLN A 66 -10.49 -8.48 4.27
CA GLN A 66 -11.73 -8.93 4.89
C GLN A 66 -12.20 -7.96 5.98
N GLY A 67 -11.29 -7.50 6.84
CA GLY A 67 -11.59 -6.50 7.88
C GLY A 67 -12.11 -5.20 7.28
N PHE A 68 -11.53 -4.73 6.17
CA PHE A 68 -12.02 -3.58 5.42
C PHE A 68 -13.45 -3.80 4.88
N LYS A 69 -13.73 -4.95 4.25
CA LYS A 69 -15.08 -5.31 3.78
C LYS A 69 -16.11 -5.33 4.92
N GLN A 70 -15.69 -5.73 6.12
CA GLN A 70 -16.50 -5.74 7.33
C GLN A 70 -16.53 -4.39 8.06
N LYS A 71 -15.90 -3.34 7.51
CA LYS A 71 -15.84 -1.99 8.08
C LYS A 71 -15.19 -1.94 9.47
N GLN A 72 -14.27 -2.85 9.76
CA GLN A 72 -13.52 -2.86 11.02
C GLN A 72 -12.53 -1.70 11.10
N PHE A 73 -11.91 -1.34 9.98
CA PHE A 73 -11.00 -0.21 9.84
C PHE A 73 -10.99 0.27 8.37
N PRO A 74 -10.69 1.56 8.12
CA PRO A 74 -10.54 2.07 6.76
C PRO A 74 -9.23 1.59 6.13
N ILE A 75 -9.21 1.46 4.80
CA ILE A 75 -7.99 1.23 4.02
C ILE A 75 -7.95 2.27 2.90
N ALA A 76 -6.80 2.93 2.73
CA ALA A 76 -6.59 3.85 1.62
C ALA A 76 -6.55 3.10 0.27
N PHE A 77 -7.04 3.73 -0.79
CA PHE A 77 -7.17 3.09 -2.12
C PHE A 77 -5.86 2.44 -2.63
N PRO A 78 -4.69 3.11 -2.65
CA PRO A 78 -3.44 2.46 -3.05
C PRO A 78 -3.05 1.28 -2.16
N THR A 79 -3.33 1.36 -0.85
CA THR A 79 -3.03 0.28 0.11
C THR A 79 -3.92 -0.93 -0.16
N TYR A 80 -5.20 -0.74 -0.48
CA TYR A 80 -6.11 -1.85 -0.81
C TYR A 80 -5.61 -2.65 -2.02
N HIS A 81 -5.24 -1.98 -3.11
CA HIS A 81 -4.73 -2.66 -4.31
C HIS A 81 -3.43 -3.41 -4.02
N GLN A 82 -2.53 -2.84 -3.21
CA GLN A 82 -1.30 -3.51 -2.81
C GLN A 82 -1.56 -4.72 -1.92
N LEU A 83 -2.50 -4.64 -0.97
CA LEU A 83 -2.89 -5.78 -0.15
C LEU A 83 -3.55 -6.87 -1.00
N ARG A 84 -4.36 -6.50 -2.00
CA ARG A 84 -4.95 -7.44 -2.97
C ARG A 84 -3.88 -8.17 -3.76
N ASP A 85 -2.89 -7.46 -4.29
CA ASP A 85 -1.76 -8.05 -5.00
C ASP A 85 -0.95 -8.99 -4.09
N LEU A 86 -0.65 -8.56 -2.86
CA LEU A 86 0.11 -9.36 -1.90
C LEU A 86 -0.66 -10.60 -1.41
N ALA A 87 -1.98 -10.53 -1.34
CA ALA A 87 -2.83 -11.66 -0.93
C ALA A 87 -2.80 -12.83 -1.93
N ALA A 88 -2.27 -12.65 -3.14
CA ALA A 88 -2.13 -13.70 -4.14
C ALA A 88 -0.92 -14.64 -3.88
N PHE A 89 0.04 -14.21 -3.03
CA PHE A 89 1.23 -15.00 -2.73
C PHE A 89 1.09 -15.78 -1.43
N HIS A 90 1.74 -16.95 -1.36
CA HIS A 90 1.67 -17.87 -0.22
C HIS A 90 2.91 -17.80 0.67
N SER A 91 3.95 -17.06 0.25
CA SER A 91 5.15 -16.85 1.04
C SER A 91 5.81 -15.50 0.75
N ILE A 92 6.63 -15.06 1.70
CA ILE A 92 7.44 -13.83 1.56
C ILE A 92 8.38 -13.95 0.36
N GLN A 93 9.03 -15.10 0.18
CA GLN A 93 9.99 -15.32 -0.91
C GLN A 93 9.32 -15.21 -2.28
N GLU A 94 8.14 -15.83 -2.43
CA GLU A 94 7.35 -15.77 -3.68
C GLU A 94 6.97 -14.32 -4.04
N ALA A 95 6.49 -13.54 -3.06
CA ALA A 95 6.15 -12.14 -3.27
C ALA A 95 7.36 -11.29 -3.68
N LEU A 96 8.52 -11.51 -3.03
CA LEU A 96 9.76 -10.78 -3.36
C LEU A 96 10.28 -11.12 -4.76
N ASP A 97 10.29 -12.40 -5.12
CA ASP A 97 10.80 -12.84 -6.43
C ASP A 97 9.89 -12.38 -7.57
N ALA A 98 8.57 -12.47 -7.37
CA ALA A 98 7.61 -11.93 -8.32
C ALA A 98 7.79 -10.41 -8.50
N ALA A 99 7.95 -9.67 -7.40
CA ALA A 99 8.13 -8.22 -7.45
C ALA A 99 9.42 -7.80 -8.16
N ARG A 100 10.55 -8.52 -7.97
CA ARG A 100 11.82 -8.23 -8.64
C ARG A 100 11.76 -8.38 -10.17
N MET A 101 10.92 -9.28 -10.66
CA MET A 101 10.78 -9.58 -12.09
C MET A 101 9.67 -8.77 -12.77
N ARG A 102 8.83 -8.08 -11.99
CA ARG A 102 7.64 -7.39 -12.48
C ARG A 102 8.01 -6.01 -13.05
N TYR A 103 7.44 -5.68 -14.21
CA TYR A 103 7.39 -4.29 -14.66
C TYR A 103 6.40 -3.50 -13.80
N ILE A 104 6.85 -2.38 -13.23
CA ILE A 104 6.01 -1.53 -12.36
C ILE A 104 5.51 -0.32 -13.15
N PRO A 105 4.24 -0.31 -13.61
CA PRO A 105 3.66 0.88 -14.22
C PRO A 105 3.36 1.94 -13.15
N THR A 106 3.28 3.20 -13.58
CA THR A 106 2.72 4.26 -12.76
C THR A 106 1.20 4.20 -12.75
N HIS A 107 0.62 3.88 -11.60
CA HIS A 107 -0.82 3.94 -11.40
C HIS A 107 -1.27 5.39 -11.17
N ARG A 108 -2.19 5.85 -12.02
CA ARG A 108 -2.79 7.19 -11.97
C ARG A 108 -4.30 7.05 -11.88
N PRO A 109 -4.86 6.89 -10.67
CA PRO A 109 -6.30 6.81 -10.51
C PRO A 109 -6.97 8.09 -11.02
N ILE A 110 -8.16 7.94 -11.57
CA ILE A 110 -9.01 9.02 -12.03
C ILE A 110 -10.06 9.28 -10.95
N MET A 111 -10.19 10.54 -10.57
CA MET A 111 -11.29 11.00 -9.73
C MET A 111 -12.41 11.54 -10.63
N THR A 112 -13.64 11.06 -10.44
CA THR A 112 -14.83 11.59 -11.12
C THR A 112 -15.87 12.02 -10.08
N LEU A 113 -16.74 12.97 -10.44
CA LEU A 113 -17.87 13.38 -9.62
C LEU A 113 -19.15 12.82 -10.27
N LYS A 114 -19.85 11.93 -9.57
CA LYS A 114 -21.15 11.38 -10.00
C LYS A 114 -22.13 11.47 -8.83
N ASP A 115 -23.34 11.97 -9.07
CA ASP A 115 -24.40 12.13 -8.06
C ASP A 115 -23.93 12.86 -6.77
N GLY A 116 -23.05 13.85 -6.92
CA GLY A 116 -22.47 14.61 -5.81
C GLY A 116 -21.43 13.86 -4.98
N LYS A 117 -21.09 12.61 -5.34
CA LYS A 117 -20.06 11.79 -4.69
C LYS A 117 -18.80 11.72 -5.53
N ARG A 118 -17.66 11.65 -4.87
CA ARG A 118 -16.36 11.47 -5.53
C ARG A 118 -16.12 9.98 -5.73
N HIS A 119 -15.72 9.63 -6.93
CA HIS A 119 -15.46 8.27 -7.36
C HIS A 119 -14.02 8.14 -7.82
N LEU A 120 -13.27 7.24 -7.21
CA LEU A 120 -11.90 6.92 -7.56
C LEU A 120 -11.86 5.58 -8.29
N GLN A 121 -11.18 5.53 -9.43
CA GLN A 121 -11.01 4.30 -10.22
C GLN A 121 -9.64 4.29 -10.90
N LEU A 122 -9.11 3.09 -11.20
CA LEU A 122 -8.00 2.99 -12.14
C LEU A 122 -8.54 3.11 -13.58
N PRO A 123 -7.78 3.72 -14.52
CA PRO A 123 -8.25 3.93 -15.89
C PRO A 123 -8.70 2.65 -16.62
N ASP A 124 -8.02 1.53 -16.34
CA ASP A 124 -8.22 0.24 -17.02
C ASP A 124 -8.80 -0.85 -16.09
N ASP A 125 -9.41 -0.47 -14.96
CA ASP A 125 -10.02 -1.41 -14.01
C ASP A 125 -11.55 -1.31 -14.05
N ASP A 126 -12.15 -2.14 -14.91
CA ASP A 126 -13.60 -2.29 -15.02
C ASP A 126 -14.18 -3.32 -14.01
N SER A 127 -13.38 -3.77 -13.04
CA SER A 127 -13.86 -4.74 -12.06
C SER A 127 -14.94 -4.13 -11.15
N PRO A 128 -15.87 -4.95 -10.61
CA PRO A 128 -16.87 -4.46 -9.66
C PRO A 128 -16.28 -3.78 -8.41
N ASP A 129 -15.04 -4.16 -8.06
CA ASP A 129 -14.28 -3.61 -6.93
C ASP A 129 -13.41 -2.39 -7.33
N GLY A 130 -13.38 -2.03 -8.61
CA GLY A 130 -12.54 -0.98 -9.19
C GLY A 130 -13.05 0.44 -8.97
N LEU A 131 -14.32 0.61 -8.59
CA LEU A 131 -14.95 1.91 -8.34
C LEU A 131 -15.13 2.18 -6.85
N TRP A 132 -14.41 3.17 -6.32
CA TRP A 132 -14.43 3.54 -4.91
C TRP A 132 -15.11 4.86 -4.68
N ILE A 133 -16.02 4.92 -3.71
CA ILE A 133 -16.64 6.17 -3.27
C ILE A 133 -15.78 6.77 -2.15
N VAL A 134 -15.34 8.02 -2.32
CA VAL A 134 -14.44 8.74 -1.41
C VAL A 134 -15.01 10.08 -0.94
#